data_AF-F0X1Y7-F1
#
_entry.id   AF-F0X1Y7-F1
#
_cell.length_a   1.000
_cell.length_b   1.000
_cell.length_c   1.000
_cell.angle_alpha   90.00
_cell.angle_beta   90.00
_cell.angle_gamma   90.00
#
_symmetry.space_group_name_H-M   'P 1'
#
loop_
_entity.id
_entity.type
_entity.pdbx_description
1 polymer ?
#
loop_
_entity_poly.entity_id
_entity_poly.type
_entity_poly.pdbx_seq_one_letter_code
_entity_poly.pdbx_strand_id
1 'polypeptide(L)'
;MLSATFIAFRNPSLRDSNPLLIYEPVEDCQYQYLTYDALSPESKRNGYDVKYTKRGFVIDGKASILLGGSIHYARSTPDTWDSLLAKAKEDGLNLVQLCA
;
A
#
# COMPACT_ATOMS: atom_id res chain seq x y z
N MET A 1 46.51 -8.03 13.15
CA MET A 1 45.49 -7.22 13.86
C MET A 1 44.13 -7.75 13.41
N LEU A 2 43.43 -8.51 14.25
CA LEU A 2 42.11 -9.04 13.90
C LEU A 2 41.06 -8.00 14.33
N SER A 3 40.36 -7.41 13.37
CA SER A 3 39.20 -6.57 13.62
C SER A 3 37.97 -7.47 13.73
N ALA A 4 37.28 -7.44 14.87
CA ALA A 4 36.00 -8.11 15.05
C ALA A 4 34.88 -7.08 14.84
N THR A 5 34.07 -7.28 13.81
CA THR A 5 32.86 -6.49 13.57
C THR A 5 31.69 -7.17 14.26
N PHE A 6 31.10 -6.51 15.27
CA PHE A 6 29.87 -6.96 15.90
C PHE A 6 28.67 -6.46 15.08
N ILE A 7 27.89 -7.40 14.52
CA ILE A 7 26.58 -7.09 13.94
C ILE A 7 25.53 -7.28 15.03
N ALA A 8 25.01 -6.18 15.56
CA ALA A 8 23.88 -6.22 16.49
C ALA A 8 22.56 -6.23 15.70
N PHE A 9 21.83 -7.34 15.73
CA PHE A 9 20.43 -7.38 15.32
C PHE A 9 19.58 -6.78 16.45
N ARG A 10 19.03 -5.58 16.22
CA ARG A 10 17.92 -5.09 17.03
C ARG A 10 16.63 -5.50 16.35
N ASN A 11 15.73 -6.12 17.10
CA ASN A 11 14.36 -6.25 16.61
C ASN A 11 13.83 -4.84 16.32
N PRO A 12 13.21 -4.62 15.15
CA PRO A 12 12.54 -3.35 14.87
C PRO A 12 11.53 -3.08 16.00
N SER A 13 11.44 -1.82 16.42
CA SER A 13 10.46 -1.41 17.43
C SER A 13 9.07 -1.88 17.00
N LEU A 14 8.37 -2.58 17.89
CA LEU A 14 6.99 -2.99 17.63
C LEU A 14 6.16 -1.72 17.44
N ARG A 15 5.42 -1.66 16.33
CA ARG A 15 4.53 -0.55 16.04
C ARG A 15 3.29 -0.70 16.92
N ASP A 16 3.08 0.22 17.86
CA ASP A 16 1.96 0.17 18.82
C ASP A 16 0.61 0.39 18.13
N SER A 17 0.57 1.27 17.13
CA SER A 17 -0.59 1.50 16.25
C SER A 17 -0.14 2.10 14.91
N ASN A 18 -0.93 1.89 13.85
CA ASN A 18 -0.70 2.55 12.57
C ASN A 18 -1.64 3.76 12.41
N PRO A 19 -1.14 5.00 12.50
CA PRO A 19 -1.96 6.20 12.31
C PRO A 19 -2.47 6.37 10.87
N LEU A 20 -1.99 5.57 9.92
CA LEU A 20 -2.44 5.55 8.53
C LEU A 20 -3.45 4.42 8.24
N LEU A 21 -3.73 3.53 9.20
CA LEU A 21 -4.80 2.53 9.10
C LEU A 21 -6.15 3.21 9.36
N ILE A 22 -6.55 4.09 8.44
CA ILE A 22 -7.91 4.63 8.37
C ILE A 22 -8.73 3.61 7.58
N TYR A 23 -8.96 2.44 8.18
CA TYR A 23 -9.67 1.34 7.52
C TYR A 23 -11.18 1.53 7.54
N GLU A 24 -11.71 2.39 8.41
CA GLU A 24 -13.14 2.68 8.41
C GLU A 24 -13.51 3.46 7.14
N PRO A 25 -14.32 2.86 6.23
CA PRO A 25 -14.81 3.57 5.07
C PRO A 25 -15.69 4.71 5.58
N VAL A 26 -15.19 5.94 5.54
CA VAL A 26 -16.00 7.11 5.84
C VAL A 26 -16.99 7.28 4.69
N GLU A 27 -18.28 7.04 4.97
CA GLU A 27 -19.34 6.99 3.97
C GLU A 27 -19.52 8.31 3.18
N ASP A 28 -19.00 9.44 3.70
CA ASP A 28 -19.27 10.79 3.17
C ASP A 28 -17.99 11.60 2.85
N CYS A 29 -16.85 10.93 2.63
CA CYS A 29 -15.60 11.61 2.36
C CYS A 29 -15.44 11.99 0.88
N GLN A 30 -15.34 13.30 0.59
CA GLN A 30 -14.94 13.86 -0.71
C GLN A 30 -13.54 13.40 -1.18
N TYR A 31 -12.71 12.92 -0.24
CA TYR A 31 -11.36 12.41 -0.47
C TYR A 31 -11.22 11.07 0.27
N GLN A 32 -11.01 9.98 -0.46
CA GLN A 32 -10.92 8.65 0.13
C GLN A 32 -9.53 8.05 -0.11
N TYR A 33 -9.01 7.34 0.88
CA TYR A 33 -7.94 6.38 0.70
C TYR A 33 -8.53 5.14 0.03
N LEU A 34 -8.70 5.22 -1.29
CA LEU A 34 -9.34 4.15 -2.02
C LEU A 34 -8.37 2.96 -2.10
N THR A 35 -8.80 1.83 -1.55
CA THR A 35 -8.14 0.54 -1.71
C THR A 35 -8.88 -0.29 -2.74
N TYR A 36 -8.23 -1.32 -3.29
CA TYR A 36 -8.88 -2.22 -4.25
C TYR A 36 -10.19 -2.80 -3.70
N ASP A 37 -10.27 -3.06 -2.39
CA ASP A 37 -11.47 -3.63 -1.77
C ASP A 37 -12.69 -2.72 -1.84
N ALA A 38 -12.48 -1.40 -1.81
CA ALA A 38 -13.54 -0.39 -1.86
C ALA A 38 -14.16 -0.20 -3.27
N LEU A 39 -13.58 -0.82 -4.31
CA LEU A 39 -14.14 -0.80 -5.66
C LEU A 39 -15.37 -1.70 -5.78
N SER A 40 -16.32 -1.27 -6.62
CA SER A 40 -17.49 -2.08 -6.92
C SER A 40 -17.10 -3.42 -7.57
N PRO A 41 -17.87 -4.51 -7.38
CA PRO A 41 -17.60 -5.78 -8.05
C PRO A 41 -17.58 -5.67 -9.58
N GLU A 42 -18.36 -4.77 -10.16
CA GLU A 42 -18.33 -4.50 -11.61
C GLU A 42 -17.02 -3.83 -12.02
N SER A 43 -16.60 -2.79 -11.30
CA SER A 43 -15.34 -2.09 -11.54
C SER A 43 -14.13 -3.03 -11.41
N LYS A 44 -14.18 -4.00 -10.49
CA LYS A 44 -13.14 -5.03 -10.33
C LYS A 44 -13.04 -5.98 -11.52
N ARG A 45 -14.17 -6.32 -12.15
CA ARG A 45 -14.23 -7.27 -13.29
C ARG A 45 -13.98 -6.60 -14.63
N ASN A 46 -14.56 -5.43 -14.84
CA ASN A 46 -14.60 -4.75 -16.13
C ASN A 46 -13.54 -3.64 -16.25
N GLY A 47 -12.82 -3.35 -15.16
CA GLY A 47 -11.94 -2.19 -15.05
C GLY A 47 -12.66 -0.96 -14.49
N TYR A 48 -11.87 0.02 -14.06
CA TYR A 48 -12.34 1.28 -13.50
C TYR A 48 -11.74 2.47 -14.25
N ASP A 49 -12.46 3.59 -14.24
CA ASP A 49 -11.99 4.83 -14.87
C ASP A 49 -10.90 5.48 -14.00
N VAL A 50 -9.81 5.92 -14.64
CA VAL A 50 -8.72 6.63 -13.99
C VAL A 50 -8.48 7.95 -14.71
N LYS A 51 -8.71 9.04 -14.00
CA LYS A 51 -8.48 10.41 -14.49
C LYS A 51 -7.45 11.10 -13.62
N TYR A 52 -6.74 12.06 -14.21
CA TYR A 52 -5.85 12.95 -13.48
C TYR A 52 -6.41 14.37 -13.52
N THR A 53 -6.27 15.07 -12.41
CA THR A 53 -6.63 16.48 -12.25
C THR A 53 -5.41 17.25 -11.77
N LYS A 54 -5.50 18.58 -11.70
CA LYS A 54 -4.43 19.41 -11.10
C LYS A 54 -4.13 19.05 -9.64
N ARG A 55 -5.05 18.39 -8.93
CA ARG A 55 -4.92 18.05 -7.51
C ARG A 55 -4.52 16.59 -7.24
N GLY A 56 -4.48 15.73 -8.26
CA GLY A 56 -4.19 14.31 -8.10
C GLY A 56 -5.09 13.40 -8.94
N PHE A 57 -5.17 12.14 -8.54
CA PHE A 57 -5.92 11.11 -9.26
C PHE A 57 -7.39 11.07 -8.83
N VAL A 58 -8.25 10.74 -9.80
CA VAL A 58 -9.66 10.43 -9.60
C VAL A 58 -9.86 9.02 -10.12
N ILE A 59 -10.23 8.10 -9.23
CA ILE A 59 -10.42 6.68 -9.52
C ILE A 59 -11.90 6.38 -9.33
N ASP A 60 -12.57 5.91 -10.39
CA ASP A 60 -14.00 5.60 -10.39
C ASP A 60 -14.87 6.76 -9.86
N GLY A 61 -14.56 7.98 -10.31
CA GLY A 61 -15.23 9.21 -9.87
C GLY A 61 -14.82 9.75 -8.50
N LYS A 62 -13.95 9.05 -7.75
CA LYS A 62 -13.52 9.45 -6.40
C LYS A 62 -12.10 10.03 -6.38
N ALA A 63 -11.95 11.24 -5.86
CA ALA A 63 -10.63 11.85 -5.66
C ALA A 63 -9.83 11.02 -4.64
N SER A 64 -8.66 10.54 -5.07
CA SER A 64 -7.87 9.54 -4.35
C SER A 64 -6.44 10.01 -4.13
N ILE A 65 -5.96 9.87 -2.90
CA ILE A 65 -4.54 10.03 -2.57
C ILE A 65 -3.87 8.66 -2.64
N LEU A 66 -2.78 8.57 -3.39
CA LEU A 66 -2.00 7.34 -3.53
C LEU A 66 -0.81 7.37 -2.56
N LEU A 67 -0.83 6.46 -1.59
CA LEU A 67 0.26 6.16 -0.69
C LEU A 67 0.98 4.91 -1.22
N GLY A 68 2.10 5.15 -1.89
CA GLY A 68 2.87 4.14 -2.61
C GLY A 68 4.04 3.56 -1.84
N GLY A 69 4.30 2.26 -2.02
CA GLY A 69 5.55 1.60 -1.63
C GLY A 69 6.10 0.73 -2.76
N SER A 70 7.42 0.56 -2.81
CA SER A 70 8.08 -0.24 -3.85
C SER A 70 8.32 -1.67 -3.38
N ILE A 71 7.85 -2.65 -4.16
CA ILE A 71 8.12 -4.08 -3.94
C ILE A 71 8.74 -4.64 -5.22
N HIS A 72 9.98 -5.13 -5.12
CA HIS A 72 10.68 -5.77 -6.22
C HIS A 72 10.43 -7.27 -6.15
N TYR A 73 9.60 -7.81 -7.05
CA TYR A 73 9.26 -9.24 -7.05
C TYR A 73 10.50 -10.14 -7.23
N ALA A 74 11.55 -9.67 -7.92
CA ALA A 74 12.80 -10.39 -8.09
C ALA A 74 13.65 -10.49 -6.81
N ARG A 75 13.31 -9.73 -5.76
CA ARG A 75 13.98 -9.76 -4.45
C ARG A 75 13.19 -10.57 -3.42
N SER A 76 12.12 -11.25 -3.82
CA SER A 76 11.26 -12.09 -2.99
C SER A 76 10.85 -13.35 -3.75
N THR A 77 10.28 -14.33 -3.04
CA THR A 77 9.74 -15.55 -3.66
C THR A 77 8.22 -15.46 -3.79
N PRO A 78 7.61 -16.13 -4.79
CA PRO A 78 6.16 -16.20 -4.92
C PRO A 78 5.43 -16.55 -3.62
N ASP A 79 5.97 -17.50 -2.85
CA ASP A 79 5.41 -17.93 -1.56
C ASP A 79 5.34 -16.80 -0.50
N THR A 80 6.14 -15.75 -0.65
CA THR A 80 6.20 -14.62 0.30
C THR A 80 5.40 -13.40 -0.16
N TRP A 81 4.94 -13.35 -1.41
CA TRP A 81 4.29 -12.16 -1.97
C TRP A 81 3.01 -11.79 -1.23
N ASP A 82 2.17 -12.77 -0.90
CA ASP A 82 0.93 -12.53 -0.15
C ASP A 82 1.21 -11.88 1.21
N SER A 83 2.25 -12.36 1.92
CA SER A 83 2.67 -11.78 3.19
C SER A 83 3.19 -10.35 3.05
N LEU A 84 3.95 -10.07 1.99
CA LEU A 84 4.49 -8.74 1.72
C LEU A 84 3.38 -7.73 1.38
N LEU A 85 2.43 -8.13 0.54
CA LEU A 85 1.29 -7.29 0.16
C LEU A 85 0.35 -7.06 1.35
N ALA A 86 0.11 -8.08 2.19
CA ALA A 86 -0.67 -7.94 3.41
C ALA A 86 -0.02 -6.92 4.37
N LYS A 87 1.29 -7.03 4.62
CA LYS A 87 2.02 -6.08 5.47
C LYS A 87 2.01 -4.66 4.89
N ALA A 88 2.18 -4.50 3.59
CA ALA A 88 2.09 -3.19 2.94
C ALA A 88 0.71 -2.55 3.16
N LYS A 89 -0.36 -3.33 3.07
CA LYS A 89 -1.73 -2.89 3.34
C LYS A 89 -1.97 -2.57 4.82
N GLU A 90 -1.47 -3.41 5.73
CA GLU A 90 -1.48 -3.16 7.18
C GLU A 90 -0.70 -1.89 7.53
N ASP A 91 0.34 -1.55 6.76
CA ASP A 91 1.09 -0.31 6.89
C ASP A 91 0.38 0.91 6.29
N GLY A 92 -0.80 0.73 5.67
CA GLY A 92 -1.65 1.80 5.15
C GLY A 92 -1.35 2.19 3.70
N LEU A 93 -0.57 1.38 2.98
CA LEU A 93 -0.31 1.60 1.57
C LEU A 93 -1.50 1.14 0.72
N ASN A 94 -1.90 1.96 -0.25
CA ASN A 94 -2.96 1.63 -1.22
C ASN A 94 -2.41 1.51 -2.66
N LEU A 95 -1.12 1.74 -2.86
CA LEU A 95 -0.43 1.58 -4.13
C LEU A 95 0.86 0.78 -3.89
N VAL A 96 1.11 -0.23 -4.74
CA VAL A 96 2.40 -0.90 -4.83
C VAL A 96 3.03 -0.59 -6.18
N GLN A 97 4.24 -0.06 -6.16
CA GLN A 97 5.05 0.11 -7.35
C GLN A 97 5.90 -1.14 -7.55
N LEU A 98 5.73 -1.78 -8.70
CA LEU A 98 6.60 -2.86 -9.16
C LEU A 98 7.68 -2.26 -10.05
N CYS A 99 8.94 -2.31 -9.59
CA CYS A 99 10.08 -1.95 -10.43
C CYS A 99 10.69 -3.24 -10.98
N ALA A 100 10.75 -3.34 -12.31
CA ALA A 100 11.55 -4.34 -13.01
C ALA A 100 13.06 -4.08 -12.81
#